data_AF-L1KQT1-F1
#
_entry.id   AF-L1KQT1-F1
#
_cell.length_a   1.000
_cell.length_b   1.000
_cell.length_c   1.000
_cell.angle_alpha   90.00
_cell.angle_beta   90.00
_cell.angle_gamma   90.00
#
_symmetry.space_group_name_H-M   'P 1'
#
loop_
_entity.id
_entity.type
_entity.pdbx_description
1 polymer ?
#
loop_
_entity_poly.entity_id
_entity_poly.type
_entity_poly.pdbx_seq_one_letter_code
_entity_poly.pdbx_strand_id
1 'polypeptide(L)'
;PTSPKPPYSEAFARYLSDPVVAGDDCLNLNVWTPEPGRGARLPVMVWIHGGALTRGSSAIPVYDGSRFARDGVVLVSLNYRLGVEGYGLFPDAPANNGLRDQLAALEWVRESIAEFGGDPDRVTVFGQSAGAISIGALLAAPRARGLFRRAVLQSGPPEALDRDKVRRMVRRMAARLKVP
;
A
#
# COMPACT_ATOMS: atom_id res chain seq x y z
N PRO A 1 -2.99 -13.76 2.04
CA PRO A 1 -2.09 -13.62 3.22
C PRO A 1 -1.85 -12.13 3.55
N THR A 2 -1.64 -11.77 4.81
CA THR A 2 -1.31 -10.39 5.20
C THR A 2 0.16 -10.26 5.59
N SER A 3 0.76 -9.09 5.35
CA SER A 3 2.20 -8.88 5.63
C SER A 3 2.51 -9.08 7.13
N PRO A 4 3.70 -9.64 7.48
CA PRO A 4 4.13 -9.76 8.87
C PRO A 4 4.09 -8.41 9.60
N LYS A 5 3.37 -8.37 10.72
CA LYS A 5 3.13 -7.13 11.47
C LYS A 5 2.80 -7.36 12.94
N PRO A 6 3.19 -6.45 13.85
CA PRO A 6 2.65 -6.42 15.20
C PRO A 6 1.16 -6.01 15.19
N PRO A 7 0.34 -6.53 16.13
CA PRO A 7 -1.07 -6.16 16.25
C PRO A 7 -1.22 -4.71 16.68
N TYR A 8 -2.30 -4.05 16.27
CA TYR A 8 -2.71 -2.76 16.84
C TYR A 8 -2.88 -2.87 18.36
N SER A 9 -2.73 -1.74 19.07
CA SER A 9 -3.13 -1.71 20.48
C SER A 9 -4.63 -1.97 20.61
N GLU A 10 -5.06 -2.48 21.77
CA GLU A 10 -6.48 -2.81 22.01
C GLU A 10 -7.42 -1.64 21.73
N ALA A 11 -7.00 -0.41 22.06
CA ALA A 11 -7.76 0.80 21.79
C ALA A 11 -8.01 1.01 20.28
N PHE A 12 -6.99 0.78 19.43
CA PHE A 12 -7.11 0.95 17.99
C PHE A 12 -7.76 -0.26 17.30
N ALA A 13 -7.59 -1.47 17.84
CA ALA A 13 -8.16 -2.70 17.27
C ALA A 13 -9.70 -2.65 17.18
N ARG A 14 -10.36 -1.86 18.04
CA ARG A 14 -11.82 -1.61 17.97
C ARG A 14 -12.26 -0.86 16.72
N TYR A 15 -11.39 -0.03 16.14
CA TYR A 15 -11.67 0.76 14.95
C TYR A 15 -11.06 0.13 13.70
N LEU A 16 -9.88 -0.46 13.83
CA LEU A 16 -9.12 -1.10 12.77
C LEU A 16 -8.84 -2.55 13.18
N SER A 17 -9.87 -3.38 13.05
CA SER A 17 -9.72 -4.83 13.22
C SER A 17 -8.89 -5.38 12.08
N ASP A 18 -7.60 -5.55 12.32
CA ASP A 18 -6.61 -5.93 11.31
C ASP A 18 -6.35 -7.44 11.35
N PRO A 19 -6.88 -8.21 10.39
CA PRO A 19 -6.76 -9.65 10.42
C PRO A 19 -5.32 -10.10 10.13
N VAL A 20 -4.94 -11.21 10.76
CA VAL A 20 -3.72 -11.95 10.44
C VAL A 20 -4.13 -13.15 9.60
N VAL A 21 -3.75 -13.13 8.33
CA VAL A 21 -4.01 -14.22 7.38
C VAL A 21 -2.66 -14.85 7.06
N ALA A 22 -2.44 -16.08 7.52
CA ALA A 22 -1.16 -16.78 7.37
C ALA A 22 -0.75 -16.98 5.90
N GLY A 23 0.55 -17.14 5.68
CA GLY A 23 1.18 -17.40 4.37
C GLY A 23 2.19 -16.32 3.98
N ASP A 24 3.10 -16.69 3.08
CA ASP A 24 4.26 -15.85 2.72
C ASP A 24 3.97 -14.94 1.49
N ASP A 25 2.96 -15.28 0.70
CA ASP A 25 2.52 -14.52 -0.48
C ASP A 25 1.67 -13.30 -0.10
N CYS A 26 2.27 -12.40 0.70
CA CYS A 26 1.60 -11.19 1.19
C CYS A 26 1.54 -10.06 0.16
N LEU A 27 2.29 -10.14 -0.95
CA LEU A 27 2.24 -9.18 -2.05
C LEU A 27 1.06 -9.48 -2.97
N ASN A 28 -0.13 -9.16 -2.47
CA ASN A 28 -1.40 -9.36 -3.16
C ASN A 28 -2.24 -8.08 -3.13
N LEU A 29 -3.24 -8.04 -4.02
CA LEU A 29 -4.21 -6.97 -4.12
C LEU A 29 -5.61 -7.54 -4.29
N ASN A 30 -6.60 -6.72 -4.00
CA ASN A 30 -8.01 -6.99 -4.17
C ASN A 30 -8.58 -6.02 -5.21
N VAL A 31 -9.56 -6.47 -5.99
CA VAL A 31 -10.30 -5.63 -6.94
C VAL A 31 -11.79 -5.77 -6.65
N TRP A 32 -12.45 -4.63 -6.42
CA TRP A 32 -13.91 -4.53 -6.44
C TRP A 32 -14.31 -3.78 -7.70
N THR A 33 -15.19 -4.39 -8.48
CA THR A 33 -15.72 -3.81 -9.70
C THR A 33 -17.22 -4.07 -9.78
N PRO A 34 -18.06 -3.15 -10.29
CA PRO A 34 -19.43 -3.48 -10.66
C PRO A 34 -19.43 -4.54 -11.76
N GLU A 35 -20.61 -5.04 -12.16
CA GLU A 35 -20.73 -5.79 -13.42
C GLU A 35 -20.52 -4.83 -14.60
N PRO A 36 -19.32 -4.78 -15.21
CA PRO A 36 -19.03 -3.77 -16.21
C PRO A 36 -19.58 -4.23 -17.55
N GLY A 37 -20.23 -3.32 -18.29
CA GLY A 37 -20.55 -3.56 -19.69
C GLY A 37 -19.28 -3.78 -20.51
N ARG A 38 -19.42 -4.44 -21.67
CA ARG A 38 -18.29 -4.66 -22.59
C ARG A 38 -17.65 -3.32 -22.97
N GLY A 39 -16.34 -3.19 -22.74
CA GLY A 39 -15.58 -1.97 -23.05
C GLY A 39 -15.78 -0.82 -22.05
N ALA A 40 -16.27 -1.10 -20.84
CA ALA A 40 -16.34 -0.10 -19.78
C ALA A 40 -14.96 0.54 -19.51
N ARG A 41 -14.98 1.83 -19.19
CA ARG A 41 -13.80 2.66 -18.88
C ARG A 41 -14.05 3.43 -17.59
N LEU A 42 -14.28 2.68 -16.52
CA LEU A 42 -14.65 3.21 -15.21
C LEU A 42 -13.48 3.92 -14.52
N PRO A 43 -13.71 4.97 -13.72
CA PRO A 43 -12.67 5.55 -12.88
C PRO A 43 -12.10 4.48 -11.92
N VAL A 44 -10.79 4.50 -11.74
CA VAL A 44 -10.08 3.56 -10.86
C VAL A 44 -9.58 4.31 -9.63
N MET A 45 -9.85 3.77 -8.45
CA MET A 45 -9.29 4.25 -7.19
C MET A 45 -8.38 3.18 -6.58
N VAL A 46 -7.16 3.55 -6.20
CA VAL A 46 -6.17 2.63 -5.62
C VAL A 46 -5.90 3.04 -4.18
N TRP A 47 -6.33 2.21 -3.23
CA TRP A 47 -6.18 2.42 -1.80
C TRP A 47 -4.83 1.91 -1.29
N ILE A 48 -4.06 2.80 -0.65
CA ILE A 48 -2.84 2.46 0.09
C ILE A 48 -3.13 2.64 1.59
N HIS A 49 -3.14 1.55 2.33
CA HIS A 49 -3.48 1.57 3.75
C HIS A 49 -2.41 2.26 4.61
N GLY A 50 -2.86 2.83 5.73
CA GLY A 50 -2.01 3.39 6.77
C GLY A 50 -1.43 2.33 7.72
N GLY A 51 -1.01 2.76 8.91
CA GLY A 51 -0.42 1.88 9.93
C GLY A 51 1.08 2.14 10.17
N ALA A 52 1.51 3.41 10.12
CA ALA A 52 2.87 3.83 10.45
C ALA A 52 3.99 3.05 9.73
N LEU A 53 3.72 2.53 8.53
CA LEU A 53 4.60 1.65 7.76
C LEU A 53 5.03 0.35 8.48
N THR A 54 4.39 0.01 9.60
CA THR A 54 4.75 -1.14 10.45
C THR A 54 3.60 -2.12 10.66
N ARG A 55 2.36 -1.73 10.36
CA ARG A 55 1.14 -2.52 10.53
C ARG A 55 0.09 -2.10 9.49
N GLY A 56 -1.09 -2.71 9.55
CA GLY A 56 -2.15 -2.54 8.55
C GLY A 56 -2.18 -3.67 7.53
N SER A 57 -3.30 -3.79 6.84
CA SER A 57 -3.46 -4.65 5.67
C SER A 57 -4.61 -4.16 4.81
N SER A 58 -4.65 -4.59 3.54
CA SER A 58 -5.80 -4.38 2.65
C SER A 58 -7.05 -5.14 3.10
N ALA A 59 -6.91 -6.07 4.04
CA ALA A 59 -7.98 -6.93 4.56
C ALA A 59 -8.74 -6.33 5.76
N ILE A 60 -8.38 -5.14 6.24
CA ILE A 60 -9.14 -4.46 7.30
C ILE A 60 -10.57 -4.17 6.80
N PRO A 61 -11.63 -4.61 7.50
CA PRO A 61 -13.01 -4.54 6.98
C PRO A 61 -13.52 -3.16 6.60
N VAL A 62 -13.03 -2.10 7.25
CA VAL A 62 -13.43 -0.72 6.93
C VAL A 62 -12.97 -0.27 5.53
N TYR A 63 -12.04 -1.01 4.90
CA TYR A 63 -11.54 -0.75 3.55
C TYR A 63 -12.29 -1.53 2.47
N ASP A 64 -13.43 -2.13 2.80
CA ASP A 64 -14.28 -2.82 1.82
C ASP A 64 -14.67 -1.91 0.65
N GLY A 65 -14.50 -2.42 -0.57
CA GLY A 65 -14.72 -1.66 -1.80
C GLY A 65 -16.12 -1.72 -2.38
N SER A 66 -17.06 -2.44 -1.75
CA SER A 66 -18.36 -2.73 -2.36
C SER A 66 -19.17 -1.45 -2.62
N ARG A 67 -19.03 -0.42 -1.78
CA ARG A 67 -19.70 0.88 -1.97
C ARG A 67 -19.13 1.65 -3.17
N PHE A 68 -17.83 1.60 -3.39
CA PHE A 68 -17.19 2.18 -4.58
C PHE A 68 -17.68 1.47 -5.85
N ALA A 69 -17.68 0.13 -5.84
CA ALA A 69 -18.16 -0.67 -6.97
C ALA A 69 -19.63 -0.37 -7.30
N ARG A 70 -20.51 -0.32 -6.28
CA ARG A 70 -21.92 0.08 -6.44
C ARG A 70 -22.06 1.43 -7.15
N ASP A 71 -21.16 2.37 -6.86
CA ASP A 71 -21.18 3.73 -7.39
C ASP A 71 -20.39 3.89 -8.71
N GLY A 72 -20.04 2.77 -9.37
CA GLY A 72 -19.41 2.79 -10.69
C GLY A 72 -17.91 3.07 -10.66
N VAL A 73 -17.23 2.78 -9.55
CA VAL A 73 -15.78 2.94 -9.39
C VAL A 73 -15.13 1.57 -9.23
N VAL A 74 -14.06 1.31 -9.99
CA VAL A 74 -13.20 0.14 -9.72
C VAL A 74 -12.27 0.49 -8.57
N LEU A 75 -12.42 -0.19 -7.43
CA LEU A 75 -11.51 -0.03 -6.30
C LEU A 75 -10.47 -1.14 -6.32
N VAL A 76 -9.20 -0.75 -6.19
CA VAL A 76 -8.08 -1.65 -5.92
C VAL A 76 -7.54 -1.34 -4.53
N SER A 77 -7.33 -2.36 -3.70
CA SER A 77 -6.59 -2.22 -2.45
C SER A 77 -5.46 -3.24 -2.41
N LEU A 78 -4.30 -2.87 -1.84
CA LEU A 78 -3.10 -3.69 -1.93
C LEU A 78 -2.40 -3.85 -0.58
N ASN A 79 -1.74 -5.00 -0.43
CA ASN A 79 -0.77 -5.22 0.63
C ASN A 79 0.64 -4.87 0.12
N TYR A 80 1.49 -4.42 1.03
CA TYR A 80 2.91 -4.14 0.78
C TYR A 80 3.72 -4.54 2.01
N ARG A 81 5.04 -4.76 1.85
CA ARG A 81 5.90 -5.12 2.99
C ARG A 81 5.97 -4.00 4.01
N LEU A 82 5.95 -4.39 5.28
CA LEU A 82 5.94 -3.50 6.44
C LEU A 82 7.23 -3.63 7.26
N GLY A 83 7.42 -2.68 8.18
CA GLY A 83 8.49 -2.71 9.16
C GLY A 83 9.88 -2.81 8.54
N VAL A 84 10.72 -3.67 9.10
CA VAL A 84 12.10 -3.86 8.65
C VAL A 84 12.17 -4.49 7.25
N GLU A 85 11.20 -5.33 6.87
CA GLU A 85 11.17 -5.95 5.54
C GLU A 85 10.85 -4.94 4.44
N GLY A 86 9.97 -3.99 4.73
CA GLY A 86 9.57 -2.93 3.79
C GLY A 86 10.54 -1.74 3.76
N TYR A 87 11.10 -1.37 4.91
CA TYR A 87 11.77 -0.06 5.09
C TYR A 87 13.12 -0.15 5.82
N GLY A 88 13.62 -1.36 6.08
CA GLY A 88 14.98 -1.56 6.55
C GLY A 88 16.00 -1.06 5.51
N LEU A 89 17.10 -0.49 6.00
CA LEU A 89 18.20 -0.03 5.16
C LEU A 89 19.41 -0.94 5.37
N PHE A 90 19.59 -1.86 4.43
CA PHE A 90 20.68 -2.84 4.42
C PHE A 90 21.76 -2.43 3.40
N PRO A 91 23.04 -2.80 3.62
CA PRO A 91 24.14 -2.44 2.71
C PRO A 91 24.01 -3.02 1.29
N ASP A 92 23.42 -4.21 1.19
CA ASP A 92 23.38 -5.09 0.01
C ASP A 92 21.96 -5.30 -0.54
N ALA A 93 20.95 -4.61 0.02
CA ALA A 93 19.57 -4.71 -0.43
C ALA A 93 19.02 -3.34 -0.87
N PRO A 94 18.08 -3.32 -1.84
CA PRO A 94 17.42 -2.09 -2.23
C PRO A 94 16.66 -1.47 -1.05
N ALA A 95 16.76 -0.15 -0.92
CA ALA A 95 15.95 0.59 0.04
C ALA A 95 14.48 0.68 -0.41
N ASN A 96 13.60 0.91 0.56
CA ASN A 96 12.18 1.19 0.37
C ASN A 96 11.44 0.08 -0.40
N ASN A 97 11.66 -1.18 -0.02
CA ASN A 97 10.93 -2.33 -0.55
C ASN A 97 9.41 -2.16 -0.49
N GLY A 98 8.86 -1.60 0.60
CA GLY A 98 7.42 -1.33 0.69
C GLY A 98 6.91 -0.33 -0.35
N LEU A 99 7.69 0.71 -0.69
CA LEU A 99 7.34 1.61 -1.81
C LEU A 99 7.50 0.94 -3.17
N ARG A 100 8.46 0.02 -3.31
CA ARG A 100 8.65 -0.76 -4.53
C ARG A 100 7.49 -1.73 -4.76
N ASP A 101 6.95 -2.30 -3.69
CA ASP A 101 5.75 -3.15 -3.74
C ASP A 101 4.54 -2.32 -4.21
N GLN A 102 4.38 -1.10 -3.68
CA GLN A 102 3.33 -0.18 -4.11
C GLN A 102 3.49 0.25 -5.57
N LEU A 103 4.72 0.49 -6.04
CA LEU A 103 5.00 0.76 -7.46
C LEU A 103 4.63 -0.43 -8.33
N ALA A 104 5.01 -1.65 -7.95
CA ALA A 104 4.67 -2.86 -8.68
C ALA A 104 3.15 -3.07 -8.76
N ALA A 105 2.41 -2.78 -7.68
CA ALA A 105 0.96 -2.84 -7.71
C ALA A 105 0.35 -1.78 -8.66
N LEU A 106 0.93 -0.57 -8.74
CA LEU A 106 0.49 0.46 -9.67
C LEU A 106 0.82 0.13 -11.13
N GLU A 107 1.96 -0.49 -11.39
CA GLU A 107 2.32 -1.06 -12.70
C GLU A 107 1.30 -2.15 -13.09
N TRP A 108 0.97 -3.06 -12.16
CA TRP A 108 -0.08 -4.06 -12.38
C TRP A 108 -1.43 -3.43 -12.70
N VAL A 109 -1.84 -2.39 -11.96
CA VAL A 109 -3.09 -1.65 -12.25
C VAL A 109 -3.04 -1.06 -13.66
N ARG A 110 -1.92 -0.45 -14.05
CA ARG A 110 -1.75 0.12 -15.40
C ARG A 110 -1.91 -0.93 -16.50
N GLU A 111 -1.39 -2.13 -16.28
CA GLU A 111 -1.36 -3.21 -17.28
C GLU A 111 -2.65 -4.03 -17.32
N SER A 112 -3.33 -4.20 -16.17
CA SER A 112 -4.38 -5.23 -16.01
C SER A 112 -5.77 -4.68 -15.71
N ILE A 113 -5.92 -3.43 -15.25
CA ILE A 113 -7.22 -2.98 -14.71
C ILE A 113 -8.34 -2.88 -15.75
N ALA A 114 -7.99 -2.81 -17.03
CA ALA A 114 -8.95 -2.83 -18.14
C ALA A 114 -9.78 -4.12 -18.17
N GLU A 115 -9.20 -5.25 -17.80
CA GLU A 115 -9.90 -6.55 -17.70
C GLU A 115 -10.99 -6.54 -16.62
N PHE A 116 -10.90 -5.61 -15.67
CA PHE A 116 -11.89 -5.41 -14.60
C PHE A 116 -12.83 -4.24 -14.91
N GLY A 117 -12.84 -3.71 -16.14
CA GLY A 117 -13.66 -2.58 -16.58
C GLY A 117 -13.13 -1.20 -16.17
N GLY A 118 -11.93 -1.15 -15.58
CA GLY A 118 -11.29 0.09 -15.17
C GLY A 118 -10.57 0.79 -16.33
N ASP A 119 -10.46 2.11 -16.25
CA ASP A 119 -9.69 2.91 -17.19
C ASP A 119 -8.27 3.20 -16.63
N PRO A 120 -7.20 2.62 -17.22
CA PRO A 120 -5.83 2.83 -16.76
C PRO A 120 -5.37 4.30 -16.87
N ASP A 121 -6.04 5.13 -17.66
CA ASP A 121 -5.73 6.57 -17.79
C ASP A 121 -6.51 7.44 -16.78
N ARG A 122 -7.43 6.84 -16.00
CA ARG A 122 -8.26 7.52 -14.98
C ARG A 122 -8.02 7.00 -13.57
N VAL A 123 -6.76 6.66 -13.26
CA VAL A 123 -6.35 6.18 -11.93
C VAL A 123 -6.17 7.33 -10.94
N THR A 124 -6.80 7.20 -9.77
CA THR A 124 -6.61 8.06 -8.59
C THR A 124 -6.03 7.22 -7.45
N VAL A 125 -4.83 7.54 -6.97
CA VAL A 125 -4.29 6.92 -5.76
C VAL A 125 -4.80 7.66 -4.53
N PHE A 126 -5.18 6.94 -3.48
CA PHE A 126 -5.61 7.54 -2.23
C PHE A 126 -5.20 6.69 -1.04
N GLY A 127 -4.98 7.35 0.10
CA GLY A 127 -4.43 6.69 1.27
C GLY A 127 -4.52 7.57 2.51
N GLN A 128 -4.41 6.94 3.66
CA GLN A 128 -4.48 7.60 4.97
C GLN A 128 -3.21 7.37 5.78
N SER A 129 -2.78 8.38 6.56
CA SER A 129 -1.61 8.32 7.43
C SER A 129 -0.37 7.85 6.65
N ALA A 130 0.24 6.72 7.02
CA ALA A 130 1.38 6.15 6.32
C ALA A 130 1.12 5.85 4.83
N GLY A 131 -0.12 5.57 4.43
CA GLY A 131 -0.50 5.44 3.03
C GLY A 131 -0.44 6.78 2.29
N ALA A 132 -0.87 7.86 2.93
CA ALA A 132 -0.75 9.22 2.38
C ALA A 132 0.72 9.67 2.29
N ILE A 133 1.55 9.35 3.30
CA ILE A 133 3.02 9.56 3.24
C ILE A 133 3.62 8.83 2.04
N SER A 134 3.22 7.57 1.83
CA SER A 134 3.69 6.76 0.72
C SER A 134 3.28 7.36 -0.64
N ILE A 135 2.05 7.84 -0.78
CA ILE A 135 1.60 8.57 -1.98
C ILE A 135 2.42 9.84 -2.20
N GLY A 136 2.78 10.56 -1.14
CA GLY A 136 3.71 11.70 -1.21
C GLY A 136 5.07 11.30 -1.80
N ALA A 137 5.63 10.17 -1.38
CA ALA A 137 6.87 9.64 -1.94
C ALA A 137 6.71 9.20 -3.41
N LEU A 138 5.58 8.57 -3.76
CA LEU A 138 5.28 8.15 -5.13
C LEU A 138 5.11 9.35 -6.07
N LEU A 139 4.46 10.43 -5.63
CA LEU A 139 4.36 11.67 -6.40
C LEU A 139 5.73 12.26 -6.76
N ALA A 140 6.72 12.11 -5.88
CA ALA A 140 8.08 12.56 -6.10
C ALA A 140 8.95 11.54 -6.88
N ALA A 141 8.50 10.30 -7.05
CA ALA A 141 9.27 9.23 -7.65
C ALA A 141 9.19 9.27 -9.19
N PRO A 142 10.31 9.38 -9.92
CA PRO A 142 10.28 9.35 -11.39
C PRO A 142 9.65 8.07 -11.96
N ARG A 143 9.83 6.94 -11.26
CA ARG A 143 9.24 5.64 -11.65
C ARG A 143 7.71 5.60 -11.56
N ALA A 144 7.08 6.46 -10.77
CA ALA A 144 5.63 6.51 -10.69
C ALA A 144 4.98 7.36 -11.79
N ARG A 145 5.78 8.07 -12.60
CA ARG A 145 5.28 8.98 -13.62
C ARG A 145 4.42 8.22 -14.63
N GLY A 146 3.18 8.65 -14.78
CA GLY A 146 2.22 8.04 -15.70
C GLY A 146 1.46 6.84 -15.15
N LEU A 147 1.76 6.37 -13.93
CA LEU A 147 1.03 5.26 -13.30
C LEU A 147 -0.31 5.69 -12.68
N PHE A 148 -0.45 6.98 -12.34
CA PHE A 148 -1.71 7.54 -11.85
C PHE A 148 -1.87 9.00 -12.25
N ARG A 149 -3.11 9.49 -12.26
CA ARG A 149 -3.47 10.84 -12.70
C ARG A 149 -3.77 11.81 -11.57
N ARG A 150 -4.30 11.30 -10.45
CA ARG A 150 -4.74 12.08 -9.29
C ARG A 150 -4.30 11.40 -8.00
N ALA A 151 -4.16 12.20 -6.95
CA ALA A 151 -3.76 11.74 -5.62
C ALA A 151 -4.63 12.39 -4.54
N VAL A 152 -5.02 11.61 -3.53
CA VAL A 152 -5.72 12.10 -2.32
C VAL A 152 -4.94 11.63 -1.08
N LEU A 153 -4.45 12.58 -0.29
CA LEU A 153 -3.63 12.33 0.90
C LEU A 153 -4.42 12.68 2.16
N GLN A 154 -4.86 11.67 2.90
CA GLN A 154 -5.65 11.85 4.13
C GLN A 154 -4.74 11.78 5.36
N SER A 155 -4.57 12.90 6.06
CA SER A 155 -3.89 12.94 7.36
C SER A 155 -2.48 12.33 7.37
N GLY A 156 -1.69 12.59 6.33
CA GLY A 156 -0.29 12.20 6.25
C GLY A 156 0.43 13.08 5.23
N PRO A 157 1.24 14.07 5.67
CA PRO A 157 2.01 14.90 4.75
C PRO A 157 3.14 14.09 4.09
N PRO A 158 3.66 14.51 2.92
CA PRO A 158 4.89 13.93 2.40
C PRO A 158 6.02 14.05 3.44
N GLU A 159 6.60 12.92 3.83
CA GLU A 159 7.65 12.84 4.85
C GLU A 159 8.71 11.82 4.42
N ALA A 160 9.98 12.08 4.77
CA ALA A 160 11.08 11.15 4.57
C ALA A 160 11.89 11.00 5.86
N LEU A 161 12.37 9.79 6.12
CA LEU A 161 13.24 9.51 7.28
C LEU A 161 14.72 9.70 6.92
N ASP A 162 15.47 10.28 7.85
CA ASP A 162 16.92 10.35 7.78
C ASP A 162 17.55 8.95 7.68
N ARG A 163 18.43 8.75 6.69
CA ARG A 163 19.02 7.44 6.40
C ARG A 163 19.87 6.92 7.54
N ASP A 164 20.59 7.79 8.25
CA ASP A 164 21.45 7.37 9.36
C ASP A 164 20.63 6.94 10.57
N LYS A 165 19.51 7.62 10.84
CA LYS A 165 18.52 7.17 11.82
C LYS A 165 18.00 5.77 11.50
N VAL A 166 17.64 5.50 10.24
CA VAL A 166 17.16 4.18 9.81
C VAL A 166 18.26 3.11 9.95
N ARG A 167 19.50 3.40 9.51
CA ARG A 167 20.65 2.48 9.69
C ARG A 167 20.90 2.15 11.16
N ARG A 168 20.86 3.15 12.06
CA ARG A 168 21.00 2.93 13.51
C ARG A 168 19.88 2.05 14.06
N MET A 169 18.66 2.19 13.56
CA MET A 169 17.54 1.31 13.95
C MET A 169 17.79 -0.14 13.49
N VAL A 170 18.14 -0.35 12.23
CA VAL A 170 18.43 -1.69 11.68
C VAL A 170 19.58 -2.35 12.45
N ARG A 171 20.69 -1.66 12.70
CA ARG A 171 21.81 -2.19 13.50
C ARG A 171 21.40 -2.59 14.92
N ARG A 172 20.54 -1.80 15.57
CA ARG A 172 20.01 -2.16 16.90
C ARG A 172 19.12 -3.40 16.86
N MET A 173 18.35 -3.60 15.79
CA MET A 173 17.56 -4.82 15.60
C MET A 173 18.47 -6.03 15.36
N ALA A 174 19.46 -5.91 14.46
CA ALA A 174 20.45 -6.96 14.19
C ALA A 174 21.19 -7.39 15.45
N ALA A 175 21.69 -6.43 16.25
CA ALA A 175 22.34 -6.70 17.53
C ALA A 175 21.45 -7.45 18.52
N ARG A 176 20.14 -7.11 18.61
CA ARG A 176 19.18 -7.83 19.47
C ARG A 176 18.91 -9.25 18.98
N LEU A 177 18.90 -9.45 17.67
CA LEU A 177 18.71 -10.75 17.03
C LEU A 177 20.01 -11.57 16.96
N LYS A 178 21.14 -11.02 17.41
CA LYS A 178 22.48 -11.61 17.30
C LYS A 178 22.86 -11.95 15.84
N VAL A 179 22.41 -11.11 14.92
CA VAL A 179 22.79 -11.13 13.51
C VAL A 179 23.91 -10.10 13.31
N PRO A 180 25.04 -10.47 12.68
CA PRO A 180 26.18 -9.56 12.46
C PRO A 180 25.84 -8.35 11.59
#